data_AF-A0A526RSL5-F1
#
_entry.id   AF-A0A526RSL5-F1
#
_cell.length_a   1.000
_cell.length_b   1.000
_cell.length_c   1.000
_cell.angle_alpha   90.00
_cell.angle_beta   90.00
_cell.angle_gamma   90.00
#
_symmetry.space_group_name_H-M   'P 1'
#
loop_
_entity.id
_entity.type
_entity.pdbx_description
1 polymer ?
#
loop_
_entity_poly.entity_id
_entity_poly.type
_entity_poly.pdbx_seq_one_letter_code
_entity_poly.pdbx_strand_id
1 'polypeptide(L)'
;MPQIRTLFDTGKDIHRAIEKVITYQASQEQRLKAEISEYIVTDSIERQLEQLLEKMQAAMEAGSSHEIGVWVSGFYGSGKSSFTKYLGLAFDERVTISGKPFLRHLQDRLHRPTTKALLSKLVASFPAAVVLLDLASEQIAGASLAEVSTVLYYKVLQYAGYSRNLKVAALERRLRKEGRYSEFEQAFRDETGEEWANYRNDELVVDSVVPRIAHKLYPNLFRTEQAFTTATGDTIYLMDDRVQEMIDVVREASGKEHIIFVIDEIGQYVGSQQTKILDLQGLAQNLKDLGGGKVWIVGTAQQTLTEDDPRAAINSPELYKLKDRFPITVALESSDIKEICIRRLLGKSSAGITELGTLFDRHGQALRQHTKLTDAKFYDSGFDREIFTNLYPFLPAHFDILLHLLGALAKSTGGIGLRSAIKVIQDILVEGAGSLKPVADREVGWLATTVTLYDALDKDIRRAFPSIHQAVDKVLIRFPDDEVCQG
;
A
#
# COMPACT_ATOMS: atom_id res chain seq x y z
N MET A 1 -12.22 -27.88 -29.40
CA MET A 1 -10.77 -27.71 -29.17
C MET A 1 -10.49 -27.79 -27.66
N PRO A 2 -9.25 -28.04 -27.20
CA PRO A 2 -8.94 -27.96 -25.76
C PRO A 2 -9.31 -26.59 -25.20
N GLN A 3 -9.60 -26.52 -23.90
CA GLN A 3 -9.90 -25.25 -23.23
C GLN A 3 -8.63 -24.55 -22.78
N ILE A 4 -8.61 -23.22 -22.76
CA ILE A 4 -7.43 -22.43 -22.34
C ILE A 4 -6.94 -22.84 -20.95
N ARG A 5 -7.83 -23.19 -20.02
CA ARG A 5 -7.46 -23.60 -18.66
C ARG A 5 -6.49 -24.77 -18.61
N THR A 6 -6.51 -25.68 -19.61
CA THR A 6 -5.65 -26.87 -19.64
C THR A 6 -4.20 -26.54 -19.99
N LEU A 7 -3.94 -25.31 -20.46
CA LEU A 7 -2.59 -24.84 -20.77
C LEU A 7 -1.82 -24.38 -19.52
N PHE A 8 -2.53 -24.01 -18.45
CA PHE A 8 -1.90 -23.48 -17.25
C PHE A 8 -1.23 -24.58 -16.41
N ASP A 9 -0.23 -24.19 -15.64
CA ASP A 9 0.42 -25.05 -14.67
C ASP A 9 -0.55 -25.42 -13.54
N THR A 10 -0.70 -26.72 -13.25
CA THR A 10 -1.57 -27.23 -12.18
C THR A 10 -1.19 -26.75 -10.78
N GLY A 11 0.06 -26.33 -10.58
CA GLY A 11 0.51 -25.67 -9.34
C GLY A 11 0.02 -24.23 -9.19
N LYS A 12 -0.53 -23.62 -10.25
CA LYS A 12 -1.04 -22.25 -10.27
C LYS A 12 -2.56 -22.26 -10.30
N ASP A 13 -3.15 -22.14 -9.13
CA ASP A 13 -4.59 -22.01 -9.01
C ASP A 13 -5.04 -20.60 -9.40
N ILE A 14 -5.56 -20.46 -10.62
CA ILE A 14 -6.09 -19.19 -11.13
C ILE A 14 -7.36 -18.74 -10.38
N HIS A 15 -8.06 -19.62 -9.68
CA HIS A 15 -9.28 -19.30 -8.90
C HIS A 15 -8.97 -18.77 -7.50
N ARG A 16 -7.70 -18.79 -7.09
CA ARG A 16 -7.31 -18.41 -5.74
C ARG A 16 -7.58 -16.94 -5.45
N ALA A 17 -8.10 -16.62 -4.27
CA ALA A 17 -8.42 -15.24 -3.90
C ALA A 17 -7.20 -14.29 -3.97
N ILE A 18 -7.33 -13.17 -4.68
CA ILE A 18 -6.37 -12.06 -4.62
C ILE A 18 -6.94 -10.99 -3.70
N GLU A 19 -6.26 -10.79 -2.57
CA GLU A 19 -6.70 -9.80 -1.59
C GLU A 19 -6.33 -8.37 -1.99
N LYS A 20 -7.23 -7.44 -1.65
CA LYS A 20 -7.19 -6.03 -2.06
C LYS A 20 -6.70 -5.05 -1.00
N VAL A 21 -6.78 -5.42 0.28
CA VAL A 21 -6.66 -4.46 1.39
C VAL A 21 -5.94 -5.12 2.54
N ILE A 22 -4.91 -4.50 3.08
CA ILE A 22 -4.28 -4.92 4.33
C ILE A 22 -5.25 -4.57 5.46
N THR A 23 -5.98 -5.55 6.02
CA THR A 23 -6.88 -5.32 7.17
C THR A 23 -6.35 -6.02 8.42
N TYR A 24 -6.27 -5.28 9.53
CA TYR A 24 -5.53 -5.63 10.73
C TYR A 24 -6.41 -6.15 11.88
N GLN A 25 -7.01 -7.35 11.80
CA GLN A 25 -7.61 -8.03 12.98
C GLN A 25 -7.52 -9.58 12.90
N ALA A 26 -7.14 -10.21 14.03
CA ALA A 26 -7.10 -11.63 14.49
C ALA A 26 -6.78 -12.79 13.52
N SER A 27 -7.12 -12.68 12.23
CA SER A 27 -6.65 -13.52 11.12
C SER A 27 -5.26 -13.13 10.60
N GLN A 28 -4.58 -12.17 11.25
CA GLN A 28 -3.37 -11.52 10.75
C GLN A 28 -2.27 -12.51 10.35
N GLU A 29 -1.99 -13.53 11.15
CA GLU A 29 -0.86 -14.43 10.85
C GLU A 29 -1.13 -15.32 9.64
N GLN A 30 -2.31 -15.98 9.58
CA GLN A 30 -2.69 -16.83 8.44
C GLN A 30 -2.78 -16.01 7.15
N ARG A 31 -3.32 -14.80 7.26
CA ARG A 31 -3.43 -13.86 6.15
C ARG A 31 -2.06 -13.40 5.67
N LEU A 32 -1.21 -12.95 6.59
CA LEU A 32 0.14 -12.50 6.27
C LEU A 32 0.97 -13.64 5.67
N LYS A 33 0.77 -14.88 6.14
CA LYS A 33 1.35 -16.10 5.55
C LYS A 33 0.93 -16.28 4.10
N ALA A 34 -0.36 -16.15 3.80
CA ALA A 34 -0.85 -16.22 2.43
C ALA A 34 -0.25 -15.09 1.57
N GLU A 35 -0.30 -13.86 2.07
CA GLU A 35 0.18 -12.66 1.38
C GLU A 35 1.67 -12.75 0.99
N ILE A 36 2.55 -13.08 1.95
CA ILE A 36 3.99 -13.21 1.68
C ILE A 36 4.27 -14.44 0.82
N SER A 37 3.45 -15.50 0.91
CA SER A 37 3.63 -16.70 0.10
C SER A 37 3.35 -16.47 -1.39
N GLU A 38 2.63 -15.40 -1.71
CA GLU A 38 2.26 -15.02 -3.07
C GLU A 38 3.01 -13.80 -3.57
N TYR A 39 3.88 -13.23 -2.72
CA TYR A 39 4.73 -12.13 -3.13
C TYR A 39 5.77 -12.62 -4.12
N ILE A 40 5.76 -12.04 -5.31
CA ILE A 40 6.71 -12.34 -6.37
C ILE A 40 7.69 -11.17 -6.46
N VAL A 41 8.95 -11.47 -6.21
CA VAL A 41 10.05 -10.52 -6.36
C VAL A 41 10.61 -10.69 -7.77
N THR A 42 10.49 -9.68 -8.62
CA THR A 42 11.17 -9.66 -9.93
C THR A 42 12.64 -9.28 -9.73
N ASP A 43 13.46 -9.48 -10.75
CA ASP A 43 14.87 -9.05 -10.68
C ASP A 43 14.99 -7.53 -10.48
N SER A 44 14.09 -6.73 -11.07
CA SER A 44 14.06 -5.28 -10.86
C SER A 44 13.72 -4.91 -9.41
N ILE A 45 12.65 -5.48 -8.84
CA ILE A 45 12.27 -5.26 -7.44
C ILE A 45 13.43 -5.63 -6.49
N GLU A 46 14.10 -6.75 -6.76
CA GLU A 46 15.21 -7.21 -5.92
C GLU A 46 16.41 -6.28 -5.98
N ARG A 47 16.75 -5.75 -7.17
CA ARG A 47 17.81 -4.73 -7.31
C ARG A 47 17.46 -3.44 -6.59
N GLN A 48 16.21 -2.99 -6.68
CA GLN A 48 15.72 -1.80 -5.97
C GLN A 48 15.81 -2.00 -4.45
N LEU A 49 15.43 -3.18 -3.95
CA LEU A 49 15.61 -3.55 -2.55
C LEU A 49 17.08 -3.54 -2.15
N GLU A 50 17.96 -4.18 -2.93
CA GLU A 50 19.40 -4.22 -2.64
C GLU A 50 19.99 -2.81 -2.53
N GLN A 51 19.70 -1.92 -3.49
CA GLN A 51 20.16 -0.52 -3.46
C GLN A 51 19.64 0.25 -2.26
N LEU A 52 18.37 0.03 -1.87
CA LEU A 52 17.82 0.63 -0.66
C LEU A 52 18.57 0.15 0.58
N LEU A 53 18.80 -1.16 0.69
CA LEU A 53 19.52 -1.74 1.82
C LEU A 53 20.97 -1.24 1.89
N GLU A 54 21.67 -1.10 0.77
CA GLU A 54 23.02 -0.52 0.72
C GLU A 54 23.04 0.92 1.25
N LYS A 55 22.06 1.74 0.85
CA LYS A 55 21.92 3.12 1.35
C LYS A 55 21.59 3.16 2.84
N MET A 56 20.71 2.27 3.31
CA MET A 56 20.43 2.11 4.74
C MET A 56 21.69 1.74 5.51
N GLN A 57 22.48 0.79 5.00
CA GLN A 57 23.74 0.40 5.62
C GLN A 57 24.72 1.57 5.73
N ALA A 58 24.95 2.29 4.64
CA ALA A 58 25.86 3.44 4.63
C ALA A 58 25.41 4.53 5.61
N ALA A 59 24.10 4.82 5.63
CA ALA A 59 23.52 5.82 6.51
C ALA A 59 23.64 5.46 8.00
N MET A 60 23.49 4.19 8.33
CA MET A 60 23.59 3.73 9.70
C MET A 60 25.04 3.58 10.19
N GLU A 61 26.00 3.30 9.29
CA GLU A 61 27.44 3.22 9.62
C GLU A 61 28.07 4.62 9.81
N ALA A 62 27.62 5.62 9.07
CA ALA A 62 28.24 6.95 9.05
C ALA A 62 27.78 7.92 10.16
N GLY A 63 26.69 7.60 10.88
CA GLY A 63 26.16 8.46 11.94
C GLY A 63 25.44 9.72 11.43
N SER A 64 25.22 10.69 12.35
CA SER A 64 24.17 11.73 12.41
C SER A 64 24.07 12.77 11.27
N SER A 65 24.22 12.39 10.00
CA SER A 65 24.10 13.31 8.86
C SER A 65 23.62 12.65 7.55
N HIS A 66 23.09 11.43 7.58
CA HIS A 66 22.64 10.75 6.36
C HIS A 66 21.17 10.97 6.04
N GLU A 67 20.87 10.82 4.75
CA GLU A 67 19.51 10.88 4.24
C GLU A 67 18.70 9.66 4.70
N ILE A 68 17.53 9.91 5.32
CA ILE A 68 16.65 8.88 5.90
C ILE A 68 15.29 8.76 5.21
N GLY A 69 14.99 9.66 4.27
CA GLY A 69 13.72 9.71 3.56
C GLY A 69 13.73 8.83 2.32
N VAL A 70 12.85 7.83 2.29
CA VAL A 70 12.69 6.90 1.17
C VAL A 70 11.37 7.15 0.44
N TRP A 71 11.44 7.43 -0.86
CA TRP A 71 10.29 7.61 -1.75
C TRP A 71 10.09 6.37 -2.63
N VAL A 72 9.03 5.62 -2.37
CA VAL A 72 8.66 4.45 -3.18
C VAL A 72 7.59 4.87 -4.20
N SER A 73 7.96 4.88 -5.48
CA SER A 73 7.09 5.27 -6.59
C SER A 73 6.77 4.10 -7.52
N GLY A 74 5.68 4.24 -8.28
CA GLY A 74 5.24 3.26 -9.26
C GLY A 74 3.75 3.35 -9.59
N PHE A 75 3.31 2.63 -10.61
CA PHE A 75 1.91 2.60 -11.07
C PHE A 75 0.95 2.06 -10.01
N TYR A 76 -0.35 2.36 -10.17
CA TYR A 76 -1.37 1.76 -9.31
C TYR A 76 -1.31 0.23 -9.38
N GLY A 77 -1.31 -0.44 -8.22
CA GLY A 77 -1.20 -1.90 -8.15
C GLY A 77 0.19 -2.48 -8.44
N SER A 78 1.25 -1.66 -8.53
CA SER A 78 2.63 -2.14 -8.72
C SER A 78 3.26 -2.84 -7.50
N GLY A 79 2.55 -2.87 -6.37
CA GLY A 79 3.03 -3.51 -5.14
C GLY A 79 3.82 -2.61 -4.20
N LYS A 80 3.71 -1.27 -4.32
CA LYS A 80 4.37 -0.30 -3.41
C LYS A 80 4.07 -0.58 -1.93
N SER A 81 2.79 -0.71 -1.59
CA SER A 81 2.32 -1.02 -0.24
C SER A 81 2.90 -2.35 0.27
N SER A 82 2.91 -3.39 -0.56
CA SER A 82 3.51 -4.68 -0.21
C SER A 82 5.02 -4.56 -0.01
N PHE A 83 5.73 -3.86 -0.89
CA PHE A 83 7.17 -3.63 -0.78
C PHE A 83 7.53 -2.97 0.56
N THR A 84 6.89 -1.84 0.90
CA THR A 84 7.21 -1.09 2.12
C THR A 84 6.74 -1.81 3.37
N LYS A 85 5.57 -2.44 3.34
CA LYS A 85 5.08 -3.28 4.44
C LYS A 85 6.04 -4.42 4.72
N TYR A 86 6.44 -5.20 3.72
CA TYR A 86 7.30 -6.37 3.93
C TYR A 86 8.71 -5.97 4.35
N LEU A 87 9.23 -4.87 3.82
CA LEU A 87 10.45 -4.27 4.33
C LEU A 87 10.30 -3.95 5.82
N GLY A 88 9.27 -3.19 6.21
CA GLY A 88 9.01 -2.87 7.61
C GLY A 88 8.88 -4.12 8.49
N LEU A 89 8.04 -5.08 8.12
CA LEU A 89 7.83 -6.32 8.89
C LEU A 89 9.10 -7.17 8.99
N ALA A 90 10.03 -7.09 8.03
CA ALA A 90 11.31 -7.79 8.14
C ALA A 90 12.21 -7.21 9.23
N PHE A 91 12.09 -5.91 9.55
CA PHE A 91 12.81 -5.25 10.64
C PHE A 91 12.10 -5.38 12.01
N ASP A 92 10.81 -5.73 12.03
CA ASP A 92 10.07 -5.96 13.27
C ASP A 92 10.17 -7.42 13.75
N GLU A 93 11.11 -7.67 14.66
CA GLU A 93 11.37 -8.99 15.25
C GLU A 93 10.16 -9.61 15.97
N ARG A 94 9.15 -8.81 16.35
CA ARG A 94 7.92 -9.31 16.99
C ARG A 94 7.01 -10.03 16.00
N VAL A 95 7.17 -9.75 14.70
CA VAL A 95 6.32 -10.30 13.66
C VAL A 95 6.84 -11.68 13.27
N THR A 96 6.08 -12.70 13.66
CA THR A 96 6.37 -14.09 13.33
C THR A 96 5.21 -14.74 12.59
N ILE A 97 5.54 -15.69 11.72
CA ILE A 97 4.57 -16.55 11.04
C ILE A 97 5.00 -18.00 11.26
N SER A 98 4.12 -18.77 11.87
CA SER A 98 4.32 -20.17 12.26
C SER A 98 5.61 -20.33 13.09
N GLY A 99 5.84 -19.40 14.03
CA GLY A 99 7.01 -19.37 14.92
C GLY A 99 8.33 -18.94 14.27
N LYS A 100 8.33 -18.57 12.98
CA LYS A 100 9.53 -18.05 12.28
C LYS A 100 9.43 -16.53 12.09
N PRO A 101 10.51 -15.76 12.28
CA PRO A 101 10.51 -14.31 12.01
C PRO A 101 10.11 -14.01 10.57
N PHE A 102 9.35 -12.93 10.35
CA PHE A 102 8.93 -12.49 9.02
C PHE A 102 10.09 -12.32 8.04
N LEU A 103 11.24 -11.88 8.53
CA LEU A 103 12.51 -11.81 7.79
C LEU A 103 12.79 -13.09 6.97
N ARG A 104 12.58 -14.28 7.55
CA ARG A 104 12.83 -15.55 6.85
C ARG A 104 11.88 -15.75 5.68
N HIS A 105 10.60 -15.41 5.87
CA HIS A 105 9.60 -15.53 4.81
C HIS A 105 9.88 -14.58 3.65
N LEU A 106 10.35 -13.35 3.93
CA LEU A 106 10.78 -12.42 2.89
C LEU A 106 12.05 -12.93 2.17
N GLN A 107 13.03 -13.47 2.90
CA GLN A 107 14.25 -14.05 2.32
C GLN A 107 13.98 -15.23 1.39
N ASP A 108 12.95 -16.03 1.67
CA ASP A 108 12.53 -17.13 0.81
C ASP A 108 11.98 -16.63 -0.55
N ARG A 109 11.55 -15.37 -0.63
CA ARG A 109 11.09 -14.72 -1.88
C ARG A 109 12.22 -14.12 -2.71
N LEU A 110 13.37 -13.85 -2.10
CA LEU A 110 14.54 -13.27 -2.76
C LEU A 110 15.32 -14.36 -3.51
N HIS A 111 15.98 -13.99 -4.60
CA HIS A 111 16.75 -14.92 -5.45
C HIS A 111 18.26 -14.76 -5.22
N ARG A 112 18.73 -13.54 -4.97
CA ARG A 112 20.15 -13.17 -4.90
C ARG A 112 20.70 -13.40 -3.48
N PRO A 113 21.76 -14.20 -3.32
CA PRO A 113 22.38 -14.42 -2.02
C PRO A 113 22.90 -13.14 -1.36
N THR A 114 23.37 -12.17 -2.17
CA THR A 114 23.85 -10.86 -1.73
C THR A 114 22.77 -10.07 -1.01
N THR A 115 21.59 -9.95 -1.64
CA THR A 115 20.45 -9.23 -1.07
C THR A 115 19.97 -9.89 0.23
N LYS A 116 19.89 -11.23 0.27
CA LYS A 116 19.53 -11.98 1.50
C LYS A 116 20.50 -11.72 2.63
N ALA A 117 21.81 -11.78 2.36
CA ALA A 117 22.86 -11.57 3.35
C ALA A 117 22.85 -10.13 3.88
N LEU A 118 22.67 -9.15 2.99
CA LEU A 118 22.59 -7.74 3.34
C LEU A 118 21.38 -7.46 4.23
N LEU A 119 20.20 -7.98 3.86
CA LEU A 119 18.99 -7.86 4.67
C LEU A 119 19.17 -8.48 6.06
N SER A 120 19.73 -9.69 6.15
CA SER A 120 20.05 -10.34 7.43
C SER A 120 20.96 -9.46 8.29
N LYS A 121 22.04 -8.95 7.70
CA LYS A 121 23.04 -8.14 8.41
C LYS A 121 22.38 -6.89 8.97
N LEU A 122 21.61 -6.18 8.16
CA LEU A 122 20.95 -4.94 8.58
C LEU A 122 19.94 -5.17 9.69
N VAL A 123 19.04 -6.14 9.55
CA VAL A 123 18.04 -6.42 10.58
C VAL A 123 18.72 -6.80 11.91
N ALA A 124 19.81 -7.57 11.87
CA ALA A 124 20.55 -7.95 13.07
C ALA A 124 21.35 -6.78 13.70
N SER A 125 21.90 -5.88 12.89
CA SER A 125 22.66 -4.72 13.37
C SER A 125 21.77 -3.55 13.80
N PHE A 126 20.54 -3.49 13.29
CA PHE A 126 19.61 -2.36 13.48
C PHE A 126 18.21 -2.85 13.84
N PRO A 127 18.03 -3.43 15.05
CA PRO A 127 16.70 -3.78 15.53
C PRO A 127 15.86 -2.50 15.63
N ALA A 128 14.78 -2.44 14.85
CA ALA A 128 13.95 -1.26 14.74
C ALA A 128 12.53 -1.49 15.27
N ALA A 129 11.94 -0.42 15.80
CA ALA A 129 10.50 -0.32 15.99
C ALA A 129 9.86 0.12 14.67
N VAL A 130 8.80 -0.56 14.26
CA VAL A 130 8.18 -0.32 12.96
C VAL A 130 6.75 0.15 13.18
N VAL A 131 6.46 1.35 12.67
CA VAL A 131 5.13 1.95 12.73
C VAL A 131 4.62 2.08 11.31
N LEU A 132 3.63 1.25 10.98
CA LEU A 132 2.97 1.23 9.67
C LEU A 132 1.71 2.09 9.74
N LEU A 133 1.57 3.06 8.84
CA LEU A 133 0.42 3.93 8.68
C LEU A 133 -0.09 3.83 7.24
N ASP A 134 -1.35 3.46 7.07
CA ASP A 134 -2.05 3.57 5.78
C ASP A 134 -2.99 4.79 5.82
N LEU A 135 -2.61 5.85 5.11
CA LEU A 135 -3.38 7.09 5.10
C LEU A 135 -4.74 6.97 4.39
N ALA A 136 -4.92 5.98 3.52
CA ALA A 136 -6.19 5.80 2.81
C ALA A 136 -7.25 5.12 3.70
N SER A 137 -6.85 4.16 4.54
CA SER A 137 -7.77 3.46 5.45
C SER A 137 -7.92 4.13 6.82
N GLU A 138 -6.93 4.89 7.27
CA GLU A 138 -6.94 5.56 8.58
C GLU A 138 -7.44 7.01 8.53
N GLN A 139 -8.23 7.36 7.50
CA GLN A 139 -8.93 8.64 7.49
C GLN A 139 -9.87 8.72 8.70
N ILE A 140 -9.57 9.63 9.61
CA ILE A 140 -10.39 9.90 10.79
C ILE A 140 -11.77 10.35 10.30
N ALA A 141 -12.82 9.62 10.66
CA ALA A 141 -14.20 9.95 10.28
C ALA A 141 -14.52 11.39 10.74
N GLY A 142 -14.82 12.27 9.79
CA GLY A 142 -15.07 13.70 10.07
C GLY A 142 -13.84 14.63 10.01
N ALA A 143 -12.62 14.09 9.84
CA ALA A 143 -11.38 14.87 9.78
C ALA A 143 -10.52 14.55 8.54
N SER A 144 -11.14 14.46 7.36
CA SER A 144 -10.45 14.28 6.06
C SER A 144 -9.40 15.35 5.74
N LEU A 145 -9.41 16.46 6.48
CA LEU A 145 -8.47 17.58 6.38
C LEU A 145 -7.24 17.45 7.31
N ALA A 146 -7.16 16.39 8.13
CA ALA A 146 -6.05 16.24 9.07
C ALA A 146 -4.68 16.22 8.37
N GLU A 147 -3.71 16.87 8.98
CA GLU A 147 -2.29 16.84 8.62
C GLU A 147 -1.70 15.42 8.77
N VAL A 148 -0.69 15.09 7.97
CA VAL A 148 -0.05 13.76 7.98
C VAL A 148 0.62 13.52 9.34
N SER A 149 1.26 14.54 9.89
CA SER A 149 1.88 14.51 11.22
C SER A 149 0.88 14.18 12.33
N THR A 150 -0.34 14.72 12.22
CA THR A 150 -1.42 14.50 13.19
C THR A 150 -1.89 13.05 13.13
N VAL A 151 -2.13 12.52 11.92
CA VAL A 151 -2.53 11.12 11.74
C VAL A 151 -1.44 10.16 12.23
N LEU A 152 -0.17 10.45 11.90
CA LEU A 152 0.96 9.65 12.37
C LEU A 152 1.09 9.69 13.90
N TYR A 153 0.88 10.84 14.52
CA TYR A 153 0.92 10.97 15.98
C TYR A 153 -0.15 10.10 16.65
N TYR A 154 -1.39 10.11 16.17
CA TYR A 154 -2.42 9.18 16.64
C TYR A 154 -2.02 7.72 16.45
N LYS A 155 -1.38 7.40 15.32
CA LYS A 155 -0.88 6.05 15.06
C LYS A 155 0.22 5.63 16.03
N VAL A 156 1.12 6.53 16.39
CA VAL A 156 2.15 6.32 17.41
C VAL A 156 1.55 6.10 18.79
N LEU A 157 0.53 6.88 19.17
CA LEU A 157 -0.19 6.67 20.43
C LEU A 157 -0.87 5.30 20.44
N GLN A 158 -1.53 4.91 19.35
CA GLN A 158 -2.13 3.58 19.22
C GLN A 158 -1.07 2.46 19.32
N TYR A 159 0.07 2.64 18.65
CA TYR A 159 1.20 1.70 18.69
C TYR A 159 1.72 1.47 20.11
N ALA A 160 1.82 2.53 20.92
CA ALA A 160 2.26 2.46 22.31
C ALA A 160 1.13 2.08 23.31
N GLY A 161 -0.07 1.80 22.80
CA GLY A 161 -1.22 1.43 23.63
C GLY A 161 -1.74 2.57 24.50
N TYR A 162 -1.71 3.81 24.00
CA TYR A 162 -2.37 4.96 24.63
C TYR A 162 -3.79 5.16 24.07
N SER A 163 -4.59 5.97 24.78
CA SER A 163 -5.91 6.40 24.34
C SER A 163 -5.83 7.21 23.04
N ARG A 164 -6.90 7.11 22.25
CA ARG A 164 -7.13 7.98 21.09
C ARG A 164 -7.48 9.41 21.50
N ASN A 165 -7.96 9.63 22.72
CA ASN A 165 -8.17 10.97 23.25
C ASN A 165 -6.81 11.55 23.69
N LEU A 166 -6.39 12.68 23.10
CA LEU A 166 -5.07 13.27 23.34
C LEU A 166 -4.83 13.69 24.80
N LYS A 167 -5.86 14.22 25.47
CA LYS A 167 -5.74 14.64 26.88
C LYS A 167 -5.62 13.42 27.80
N VAL A 168 -6.36 12.36 27.52
CA VAL A 168 -6.24 11.09 28.22
C VAL A 168 -4.88 10.46 27.96
N ALA A 169 -4.42 10.40 26.71
CA ALA A 169 -3.10 9.90 26.37
C ALA A 169 -1.99 10.67 27.10
N ALA A 170 -2.08 11.99 27.18
CA ALA A 170 -1.13 12.81 27.95
C ALA A 170 -1.14 12.48 29.45
N LEU A 171 -2.32 12.23 30.04
CA LEU A 171 -2.46 11.78 31.42
C LEU A 171 -1.83 10.39 31.62
N GLU A 172 -2.14 9.43 30.74
CA GLU A 172 -1.59 8.07 30.78
C GLU A 172 -0.06 8.08 30.68
N ARG A 173 0.50 8.89 29.77
CA ARG A 173 1.95 9.07 29.61
C ARG A 173 2.58 9.62 30.88
N ARG A 174 1.98 10.65 31.49
CA ARG A 174 2.46 11.20 32.75
C ARG A 174 2.46 10.14 33.86
N LEU A 175 1.37 9.42 34.01
CA LEU A 175 1.24 8.35 35.00
C LEU A 175 2.29 7.24 34.78
N ARG A 176 2.54 6.82 33.54
CA ARG A 176 3.58 5.83 33.22
C ARG A 176 4.98 6.34 33.56
N LYS A 177 5.30 7.59 33.21
CA LYS A 177 6.59 8.22 33.52
C LYS A 177 6.83 8.37 35.02
N GLU A 178 5.78 8.59 35.80
CA GLU A 178 5.84 8.69 37.26
C GLU A 178 5.72 7.32 37.96
N GLY A 179 5.54 6.21 37.22
CA GLY A 179 5.37 4.87 37.79
C GLY A 179 4.01 4.63 38.49
N ARG A 180 3.03 5.49 38.24
CA ARG A 180 1.71 5.52 38.90
C ARG A 180 0.56 4.99 38.03
N TYR A 181 0.88 4.40 36.87
CA TYR A 181 -0.15 3.89 35.95
C TYR A 181 -1.01 2.78 36.59
N SER A 182 -0.41 1.94 37.44
CA SER A 182 -1.16 0.91 38.18
C SER A 182 -2.15 1.51 39.19
N GLU A 183 -1.83 2.65 39.82
CA GLU A 183 -2.78 3.37 40.69
C GLU A 183 -4.01 3.84 39.89
N PHE A 184 -3.79 4.29 38.65
CA PHE A 184 -4.86 4.70 37.76
C PHE A 184 -5.74 3.52 37.32
N GLU A 185 -5.13 2.41 36.90
CA GLU A 185 -5.87 1.20 36.52
C GLU A 185 -6.69 0.65 37.69
N GLN A 186 -6.13 0.67 38.91
CA GLN A 186 -6.85 0.26 40.11
C GLN A 186 -7.98 1.23 40.45
N ALA A 187 -7.74 2.54 40.40
CA ALA A 187 -8.79 3.53 40.65
C ALA A 187 -9.94 3.41 39.65
N PHE A 188 -9.64 3.13 38.39
CA PHE A 188 -10.66 2.87 37.37
C PHE A 188 -11.46 1.59 37.66
N ARG A 189 -10.77 0.52 38.04
CA ARG A 189 -11.41 -0.75 38.40
C ARG A 189 -12.28 -0.64 39.65
N ASP A 190 -11.84 0.09 40.67
CA ASP A 190 -12.61 0.32 41.90
C ASP A 190 -13.92 1.08 41.62
N GLU A 191 -13.92 1.95 40.61
CA GLU A 191 -15.06 2.79 40.26
C GLU A 191 -16.04 2.11 39.28
N THR A 192 -15.52 1.33 38.34
CA THR A 192 -16.31 0.75 37.24
C THR A 192 -16.53 -0.76 37.35
N GLY A 193 -15.69 -1.47 38.11
CA GLY A 193 -15.63 -2.93 38.15
C GLY A 193 -14.87 -3.55 36.96
N GLU A 194 -14.36 -2.75 36.03
CA GLU A 194 -13.85 -3.20 34.74
C GLU A 194 -12.37 -2.87 34.51
N GLU A 195 -11.77 -3.47 33.48
CA GLU A 195 -10.38 -3.17 33.09
C GLU A 195 -10.31 -1.96 32.15
N TRP A 196 -9.42 -1.00 32.47
CA TRP A 196 -9.23 0.21 31.66
C TRP A 196 -8.96 -0.08 30.17
N ALA A 197 -8.23 -1.16 29.87
CA ALA A 197 -7.91 -1.55 28.50
C ALA A 197 -9.15 -1.73 27.61
N ASN A 198 -10.30 -2.13 28.19
CA ASN A 198 -11.55 -2.35 27.45
C ASN A 198 -12.30 -1.03 27.14
N TYR A 199 -12.06 0.02 27.93
CA TYR A 199 -12.79 1.29 27.86
C TYR A 199 -11.93 2.50 27.47
N ARG A 200 -10.63 2.30 27.25
CA ARG A 200 -9.65 3.35 26.95
C ARG A 200 -10.04 4.30 25.81
N ASN A 201 -10.88 3.82 24.89
CA ASN A 201 -11.35 4.57 23.72
C ASN A 201 -12.88 4.70 23.67
N ASP A 202 -13.58 4.39 24.76
CA ASP A 202 -15.02 4.65 24.89
C ASP A 202 -15.21 6.10 25.33
N GLU A 203 -15.78 6.94 24.46
CA GLU A 203 -15.93 8.38 24.70
C GLU A 203 -16.76 8.68 25.94
N LEU A 204 -17.85 7.94 26.18
CA LEU A 204 -18.75 8.18 27.30
C LEU A 204 -18.06 7.83 28.62
N VAL A 205 -17.31 6.73 28.66
CA VAL A 205 -16.54 6.35 29.85
C VAL A 205 -15.37 7.29 30.09
N VAL A 206 -14.66 7.67 29.03
CA VAL A 206 -13.58 8.64 29.10
C VAL A 206 -14.07 9.96 29.69
N ASP A 207 -15.14 10.53 29.16
CA ASP A 207 -15.66 11.83 29.58
C ASP A 207 -16.25 11.82 30.98
N SER A 208 -16.84 10.69 31.39
CA SER A 208 -17.50 10.61 32.70
C SER A 208 -16.57 10.19 33.83
N VAL A 209 -15.61 9.28 33.61
CA VAL A 209 -14.83 8.63 34.68
C VAL A 209 -13.44 9.23 34.82
N VAL A 210 -12.73 9.45 33.71
CA VAL A 210 -11.32 9.89 33.74
C VAL A 210 -11.12 11.21 34.48
N PRO A 211 -11.97 12.24 34.35
CA PRO A 211 -11.79 13.50 35.09
C PRO A 211 -11.80 13.32 36.62
N ARG A 212 -12.63 12.40 37.14
CA ARG A 212 -12.70 12.08 38.59
C ARG A 212 -11.42 11.42 39.08
N ILE A 213 -10.95 10.42 38.32
CA ILE A 213 -9.69 9.72 38.64
C ILE A 213 -8.51 10.69 38.53
N ALA A 214 -8.48 11.55 37.52
CA ALA A 214 -7.44 12.57 37.35
C ALA A 214 -7.39 13.51 38.56
N HIS A 215 -8.53 14.00 39.03
CA HIS A 215 -8.63 14.79 40.26
C HIS A 215 -8.13 14.04 41.49
N LYS A 216 -8.53 12.77 41.66
CA LYS A 216 -8.10 11.92 42.79
C LYS A 216 -6.58 11.70 42.81
N LEU A 217 -5.97 11.46 41.65
CA LEU A 217 -4.54 11.15 41.54
C LEU A 217 -3.64 12.40 41.53
N TYR A 218 -4.17 13.53 41.08
CA TYR A 218 -3.47 14.81 40.96
C TYR A 218 -4.31 16.01 41.47
N PRO A 219 -4.71 16.04 42.75
CA PRO A 219 -5.61 17.07 43.28
C PRO A 219 -5.04 18.50 43.22
N ASN A 220 -3.71 18.62 43.22
CA ASN A 220 -3.03 19.92 43.08
C ASN A 220 -3.06 20.46 41.63
N LEU A 221 -3.09 19.56 40.65
CA LEU A 221 -3.12 19.92 39.22
C LEU A 221 -4.56 20.12 38.74
N PHE A 222 -5.44 19.19 39.10
CA PHE A 222 -6.87 19.23 38.81
C PHE A 222 -7.59 19.46 40.13
N ARG A 223 -7.93 20.72 40.45
CA ARG A 223 -8.53 21.08 41.76
C ARG A 223 -9.98 20.61 41.92
N THR A 224 -10.66 20.36 40.81
CA THR A 224 -12.01 19.80 40.76
C THR A 224 -12.06 18.75 39.66
N GLU A 225 -13.10 17.92 39.64
CA GLU A 225 -13.32 16.92 38.59
C GLU A 225 -13.41 17.59 37.21
N GLN A 226 -14.01 18.78 37.11
CA GLN A 226 -14.15 19.51 35.84
C GLN A 226 -12.85 20.19 35.38
N ALA A 227 -11.80 20.22 36.20
CA ALA A 227 -10.53 20.84 35.84
C ALA A 227 -9.75 20.02 34.81
N PHE A 228 -9.98 18.71 34.73
CA PHE A 228 -9.53 17.88 33.61
C PHE A 228 -10.65 17.84 32.57
N THR A 229 -10.37 18.37 31.38
CA THR A 229 -11.27 18.23 30.23
C THR A 229 -10.66 17.27 29.22
N THR A 230 -11.50 16.37 28.73
CA THR A 230 -11.22 15.46 27.61
C THR A 230 -11.36 16.16 26.27
N ALA A 231 -11.95 17.37 26.23
CA ALA A 231 -12.03 18.16 25.03
C ALA A 231 -10.63 18.63 24.60
N THR A 232 -10.26 18.28 23.38
CA THR A 232 -9.12 18.86 22.68
C THR A 232 -9.47 20.27 22.25
N GLY A 233 -9.05 21.27 23.04
CA GLY A 233 -9.01 22.66 22.57
C GLY A 233 -7.89 22.87 21.53
N ASP A 234 -7.91 24.01 20.85
CA ASP A 234 -6.90 24.45 19.87
C ASP A 234 -5.54 24.71 20.54
N THR A 235 -4.89 23.65 20.99
CA THR A 235 -3.53 23.72 21.52
C THR A 235 -2.59 23.70 20.32
N ILE A 236 -1.89 24.81 20.09
CA ILE A 236 -0.85 24.89 19.06
C ILE A 236 0.35 24.09 19.56
N TYR A 237 0.58 22.92 18.99
CA TYR A 237 1.81 22.16 19.19
C TYR A 237 2.84 22.65 18.18
N LEU A 238 4.06 22.95 18.63
CA LEU A 238 5.18 23.10 17.71
C LEU A 238 5.48 21.73 17.08
N MET A 239 5.80 21.74 15.79
CA MET A 239 5.94 20.52 15.01
C MET A 239 7.16 19.68 15.44
N ASP A 240 8.23 20.34 15.89
CA ASP A 240 9.42 19.70 16.46
C ASP A 240 9.12 19.00 17.78
N ASP A 241 8.41 19.64 18.70
CA ASP A 241 7.96 19.03 19.96
C ASP A 241 7.14 17.76 19.71
N ARG A 242 6.22 17.81 18.74
CA ARG A 242 5.40 16.64 18.37
C ARG A 242 6.23 15.51 17.78
N VAL A 243 7.22 15.81 16.95
CA VAL A 243 8.10 14.79 16.35
C VAL A 243 9.01 14.18 17.41
N GLN A 244 9.59 14.99 18.30
CA GLN A 244 10.36 14.50 19.44
C GLN A 244 9.50 13.57 20.30
N GLU A 245 8.27 13.98 20.59
CA GLU A 245 7.32 13.19 21.35
C GLU A 245 7.01 11.85 20.68
N MET A 246 6.79 11.82 19.36
CA MET A 246 6.57 10.57 18.63
C MET A 246 7.76 9.62 18.78
N ILE A 247 8.98 10.14 18.62
CA ILE A 247 10.21 9.34 18.76
C ILE A 247 10.30 8.77 20.18
N ASP A 248 10.11 9.60 21.21
CA ASP A 248 10.19 9.20 22.61
C ASP A 248 9.15 8.12 22.93
N VAL A 249 7.89 8.31 22.52
CA VAL A 249 6.82 7.34 22.73
C VAL A 249 7.12 6.00 22.09
N VAL A 250 7.61 5.98 20.85
CA VAL A 250 7.96 4.73 20.16
C VAL A 250 9.15 4.04 20.84
N ARG A 251 10.17 4.79 21.27
CA ARG A 251 11.35 4.24 21.98
C ARG A 251 10.96 3.68 23.34
N GLU A 252 10.17 4.40 24.12
CA GLU A 252 9.67 3.95 25.42
C GLU A 252 8.85 2.66 25.29
N ALA A 253 7.96 2.58 24.29
CA ALA A 253 7.10 1.42 24.10
C ALA A 253 7.83 0.20 23.52
N SER A 254 8.86 0.42 22.69
CA SER A 254 9.56 -0.66 21.99
C SER A 254 10.86 -1.10 22.65
N GLY A 255 11.48 -0.23 23.47
CA GLY A 255 12.85 -0.39 23.95
C GLY A 255 13.92 -0.29 22.86
N LYS A 256 13.56 0.12 21.64
CA LYS A 256 14.45 0.16 20.48
C LYS A 256 14.85 1.59 20.12
N GLU A 257 16.13 1.79 19.88
CA GLU A 257 16.70 3.07 19.45
C GLU A 257 16.31 3.48 18.02
N HIS A 258 16.22 2.49 17.12
CA HIS A 258 15.92 2.68 15.71
C HIS A 258 14.42 2.62 15.46
N ILE A 259 13.92 3.47 14.57
CA ILE A 259 12.50 3.54 14.20
C ILE A 259 12.38 3.58 12.69
N ILE A 260 11.41 2.85 12.14
CA ILE A 260 11.01 2.95 10.74
C ILE A 260 9.52 3.32 10.69
N PHE A 261 9.23 4.53 10.25
CA PHE A 261 7.89 4.97 9.90
C PHE A 261 7.61 4.61 8.44
N VAL A 262 6.62 3.77 8.20
CA VAL A 262 6.12 3.48 6.85
C VAL A 262 4.78 4.16 6.69
N ILE A 263 4.69 5.09 5.74
CA ILE A 263 3.48 5.84 5.45
C ILE A 263 3.03 5.51 4.02
N ASP A 264 1.94 4.78 3.92
CA ASP A 264 1.37 4.33 2.65
C ASP A 264 0.34 5.33 2.13
N GLU A 265 0.25 5.43 0.80
CA GLU A 265 -0.67 6.28 0.04
C GLU A 265 -0.55 7.79 0.34
N ILE A 266 0.69 8.27 0.63
CA ILE A 266 0.99 9.70 0.83
C ILE A 266 0.46 10.52 -0.33
N GLY A 267 0.81 10.12 -1.54
CA GLY A 267 0.53 10.90 -2.74
C GLY A 267 -0.95 11.19 -2.93
N GLN A 268 -1.81 10.21 -2.66
CA GLN A 268 -3.25 10.36 -2.73
C GLN A 268 -3.79 11.21 -1.57
N TYR A 269 -3.28 11.00 -0.36
CA TYR A 269 -3.76 11.67 0.84
C TYR A 269 -3.46 13.18 0.85
N VAL A 270 -2.26 13.56 0.42
CA VAL A 270 -1.88 14.98 0.29
C VAL A 270 -2.52 15.61 -0.94
N GLY A 271 -2.66 14.86 -2.04
CA GLY A 271 -3.21 15.34 -3.30
C GLY A 271 -2.58 16.66 -3.73
N SER A 272 -3.42 17.66 -4.02
CA SER A 272 -3.00 19.03 -4.31
C SER A 272 -3.13 19.98 -3.10
N GLN A 273 -3.17 19.47 -1.86
CA GLN A 273 -3.37 20.29 -0.67
C GLN A 273 -2.02 20.79 -0.14
N GLN A 274 -1.73 22.08 -0.34
CA GLN A 274 -0.44 22.69 0.02
C GLN A 274 -0.13 22.54 1.52
N THR A 275 -1.11 22.73 2.41
CA THR A 275 -0.93 22.58 3.86
C THR A 275 -0.42 21.19 4.24
N LYS A 276 -0.98 20.12 3.66
CA LYS A 276 -0.55 18.73 3.93
C LYS A 276 0.84 18.44 3.37
N ILE A 277 1.18 19.03 2.22
CA ILE A 277 2.51 18.90 1.63
C ILE A 277 3.57 19.57 2.53
N LEU A 278 3.29 20.79 3.01
CA LEU A 278 4.19 21.52 3.91
C LEU A 278 4.33 20.82 5.27
N ASP A 279 3.24 20.30 5.82
CA ASP A 279 3.26 19.48 7.03
C ASP A 279 4.16 18.25 6.88
N LEU A 280 4.02 17.50 5.80
CA LEU A 280 4.86 16.33 5.54
C LEU A 280 6.34 16.70 5.32
N GLN A 281 6.62 17.84 4.68
CA GLN A 281 7.99 18.35 4.56
C GLN A 281 8.59 18.66 5.94
N GLY A 282 7.82 19.32 6.81
CA GLY A 282 8.23 19.60 8.18
C GLY A 282 8.44 18.33 8.99
N LEU A 283 7.55 17.34 8.83
CA LEU A 283 7.68 16.01 9.45
C LEU A 283 8.98 15.32 9.05
N ALA A 284 9.24 15.21 7.75
CA ALA A 284 10.45 14.54 7.25
C ALA A 284 11.73 15.25 7.70
N GLN A 285 11.74 16.59 7.69
CA GLN A 285 12.88 17.38 8.16
C GLN A 285 13.14 17.19 9.65
N ASN A 286 12.11 17.29 10.49
CA ASN A 286 12.25 17.11 11.94
C ASN A 286 12.65 15.67 12.30
N LEU A 287 12.14 14.66 11.58
CA LEU A 287 12.57 13.27 11.78
C LEU A 287 14.04 13.07 11.42
N LYS A 288 14.54 13.74 10.38
CA LYS A 288 15.97 13.73 10.03
C LYS A 288 16.81 14.35 11.15
N ASP A 289 16.44 15.54 11.60
CA ASP A 289 17.22 16.32 12.56
C ASP A 289 17.22 15.71 13.97
N LEU A 290 16.05 15.31 14.48
CA LEU A 290 15.89 14.71 15.81
C LEU A 290 16.24 13.22 15.83
N GLY A 291 16.04 12.53 14.71
CA GLY A 291 16.29 11.10 14.58
C GLY A 291 17.75 10.71 14.40
N GLY A 292 18.60 11.64 13.92
CA GLY A 292 20.05 11.46 13.84
C GLY A 292 20.49 10.22 13.06
N GLY A 293 19.79 9.88 11.97
CA GLY A 293 20.07 8.68 11.14
C GLY A 293 19.47 7.37 11.68
N LYS A 294 18.90 7.38 12.89
CA LYS A 294 18.27 6.20 13.51
C LYS A 294 16.77 6.10 13.24
N VAL A 295 16.15 7.17 12.77
CA VAL A 295 14.71 7.25 12.51
C VAL A 295 14.50 7.45 11.02
N TRP A 296 13.82 6.50 10.39
CA TRP A 296 13.59 6.43 8.95
C TRP A 296 12.13 6.72 8.63
N ILE A 297 11.90 7.35 7.49
CA ILE A 297 10.56 7.57 6.94
C ILE A 297 10.51 7.03 5.51
N VAL A 298 9.59 6.08 5.28
CA VAL A 298 9.37 5.44 3.99
C VAL A 298 7.97 5.80 3.52
N GLY A 299 7.88 6.56 2.45
CA GLY A 299 6.63 7.02 1.86
C GLY A 299 6.31 6.31 0.55
N THR A 300 5.05 5.95 0.31
CA THR A 300 4.61 5.50 -1.01
C THR A 300 3.80 6.58 -1.74
N ALA A 301 4.02 6.69 -3.04
CA ALA A 301 3.23 7.57 -3.89
C ALA A 301 3.10 7.05 -5.33
N GLN A 302 2.09 7.53 -6.05
CA GLN A 302 1.92 7.21 -7.46
C GLN A 302 2.88 8.04 -8.32
N GLN A 303 3.46 7.41 -9.35
CA GLN A 303 4.44 8.05 -10.25
C GLN A 303 3.89 9.29 -10.98
N THR A 304 2.59 9.34 -11.26
CA THR A 304 1.95 10.45 -12.00
C THR A 304 1.86 11.77 -11.23
N LEU A 305 2.22 11.81 -9.95
CA LEU A 305 2.17 13.05 -9.16
C LEU A 305 3.24 14.06 -9.57
N THR A 306 4.26 13.67 -10.36
CA THR A 306 5.43 14.53 -10.59
C THR A 306 5.75 14.86 -12.04
N GLU A 307 5.18 14.20 -13.06
CA GLU A 307 5.80 14.28 -14.41
C GLU A 307 4.85 14.61 -15.60
N ASP A 308 3.55 14.29 -15.58
CA ASP A 308 2.78 14.25 -16.86
C ASP A 308 1.44 15.03 -16.93
N ASP A 309 1.09 15.91 -15.99
CA ASP A 309 -0.21 16.61 -16.03
C ASP A 309 -0.10 18.15 -16.02
N PRO A 310 -0.46 18.84 -17.11
CA PRO A 310 -0.59 20.30 -17.17
C PRO A 310 -1.60 20.88 -16.16
N ARG A 311 -2.51 20.06 -15.59
CA ARG A 311 -3.45 20.47 -14.52
C ARG A 311 -2.89 20.22 -13.12
N ALA A 312 -1.90 19.34 -12.95
CA ALA A 312 -1.10 19.25 -11.72
C ALA A 312 -0.05 20.37 -11.61
N ALA A 313 0.11 21.18 -12.66
CA ALA A 313 1.01 22.33 -12.71
C ALA A 313 0.73 23.40 -11.63
N ILE A 314 -0.43 23.36 -10.95
CA ILE A 314 -0.76 24.35 -9.93
C ILE A 314 0.12 24.21 -8.66
N ASN A 315 0.66 23.00 -8.35
CA ASN A 315 1.53 22.76 -7.18
C ASN A 315 2.80 21.94 -7.49
N SER A 316 3.24 22.00 -8.75
CA SER A 316 4.47 21.35 -9.20
C SER A 316 5.70 21.70 -8.31
N PRO A 317 5.93 22.96 -7.89
CA PRO A 317 7.08 23.30 -7.05
C PRO A 317 7.08 22.64 -5.68
N GLU A 318 5.95 22.57 -4.99
CA GLU A 318 5.84 22.03 -3.63
C GLU A 318 5.97 20.51 -3.61
N LEU A 319 5.44 19.82 -4.63
CA LEU A 319 5.60 18.38 -4.77
C LEU A 319 7.06 18.00 -5.11
N TYR A 320 7.76 18.80 -5.92
CA TYR A 320 9.20 18.60 -6.13
C TYR A 320 10.00 18.83 -4.84
N LYS A 321 9.71 19.90 -4.09
CA LYS A 321 10.34 20.16 -2.78
C LYS A 321 10.05 19.05 -1.76
N LEU A 322 8.87 18.43 -1.83
CA LEU A 322 8.56 17.27 -1.00
C LEU A 322 9.45 16.09 -1.37
N LYS A 323 9.60 15.78 -2.67
CA LYS A 323 10.49 14.71 -3.15
C LYS A 323 11.93 14.93 -2.71
N ASP A 324 12.41 16.17 -2.63
CA ASP A 324 13.76 16.49 -2.11
C ASP A 324 13.96 16.11 -0.62
N ARG A 325 12.88 15.94 0.15
CA ARG A 325 12.93 15.41 1.52
C ARG A 325 13.02 13.88 1.57
N PHE A 326 12.87 13.21 0.43
CA PHE A 326 12.98 11.76 0.26
C PHE A 326 13.99 11.41 -0.85
N PRO A 327 15.28 11.70 -0.66
CA PRO A 327 16.29 11.57 -1.71
C PRO A 327 16.64 10.11 -2.04
N ILE A 328 16.20 9.14 -1.23
CA ILE A 328 16.34 7.72 -1.55
C ILE A 328 15.12 7.27 -2.32
N THR A 329 15.25 7.11 -3.63
CA THR A 329 14.14 6.69 -4.50
C THR A 329 14.16 5.19 -4.74
N VAL A 330 12.99 4.56 -4.67
CA VAL A 330 12.71 3.19 -5.10
C VAL A 330 11.64 3.27 -6.18
N ALA A 331 11.93 2.77 -7.38
CA ALA A 331 10.98 2.78 -8.50
C ALA A 331 10.51 1.36 -8.80
N LEU A 332 9.21 1.10 -8.63
CA LEU A 332 8.58 -0.15 -9.05
C LEU A 332 8.03 0.02 -10.48
N GLU A 333 8.54 -0.76 -11.41
CA GLU A 333 8.28 -0.58 -12.83
C GLU A 333 6.94 -1.19 -13.25
N SER A 334 6.36 -0.69 -14.35
CA SER A 334 5.18 -1.32 -14.97
C SER A 334 5.49 -2.72 -15.52
N SER A 335 6.73 -2.93 -15.97
CA SER A 335 7.27 -4.21 -16.44
C SER A 335 7.14 -5.31 -15.36
N ASP A 336 7.34 -4.94 -14.09
CA ASP A 336 7.21 -5.85 -12.96
C ASP A 336 5.80 -6.43 -12.84
N ILE A 337 4.76 -5.61 -13.05
CA ILE A 337 3.36 -6.06 -12.97
C ILE A 337 3.08 -7.14 -14.01
N LYS A 338 3.59 -6.95 -15.23
CA LYS A 338 3.46 -7.91 -16.32
C LYS A 338 4.16 -9.22 -15.97
N GLU A 339 5.39 -9.16 -15.48
CA GLU A 339 6.15 -10.34 -15.04
C GLU A 339 5.46 -11.07 -13.89
N ILE A 340 4.96 -10.34 -12.90
CA ILE A 340 4.21 -10.90 -11.77
C ILE A 340 2.94 -11.60 -12.26
N CYS A 341 2.20 -11.02 -13.21
CA CYS A 341 1.02 -11.67 -13.81
C CYS A 341 1.40 -12.98 -14.52
N ILE A 342 2.52 -13.00 -15.26
CA ILE A 342 3.03 -14.22 -15.90
C ILE A 342 3.34 -15.28 -14.84
N ARG A 343 4.13 -14.91 -13.83
CA ARG A 343 4.59 -15.85 -12.81
C ARG A 343 3.46 -16.31 -11.89
N ARG A 344 2.45 -15.48 -11.60
CA ARG A 344 1.35 -15.81 -10.68
C ARG A 344 0.16 -16.49 -11.36
N LEU A 345 -0.26 -15.98 -12.51
CA LEU A 345 -1.52 -16.39 -13.15
C LEU A 345 -1.31 -17.13 -14.47
N LEU A 346 -0.43 -16.63 -15.34
CA LEU A 346 -0.35 -17.11 -16.73
C LEU A 346 0.71 -18.20 -16.95
N GLY A 347 1.30 -18.74 -15.89
CA GLY A 347 2.30 -19.80 -16.03
C GLY A 347 1.74 -21.01 -16.75
N LYS A 348 2.47 -21.48 -17.76
CA LYS A 348 2.05 -22.60 -18.60
C LYS A 348 2.68 -23.90 -18.13
N SER A 349 1.95 -25.00 -18.28
CA SER A 349 2.52 -26.34 -18.16
C SER A 349 3.49 -26.61 -19.33
N SER A 350 4.38 -27.59 -19.19
CA SER A 350 5.30 -27.95 -20.29
C SER A 350 4.54 -28.30 -21.58
N ALA A 351 3.41 -29.00 -21.46
CA ALA A 351 2.53 -29.29 -22.60
C ALA A 351 1.92 -28.02 -23.20
N GLY A 352 1.44 -27.09 -22.35
CA GLY A 352 0.88 -25.81 -22.79
C GLY A 352 1.90 -24.93 -23.53
N ILE A 353 3.17 -24.94 -23.10
CA ILE A 353 4.27 -24.24 -23.81
C ILE A 353 4.47 -24.83 -25.22
N THR A 354 4.50 -26.16 -25.34
CA THR A 354 4.65 -26.84 -26.63
C THR A 354 3.48 -26.56 -27.57
N GLU A 355 2.25 -26.64 -27.05
CA GLU A 355 1.04 -26.39 -27.82
C GLU A 355 0.98 -24.95 -28.34
N LEU A 356 1.19 -23.96 -27.47
CA LEU A 356 1.20 -22.54 -27.85
C LEU A 356 2.36 -22.22 -28.79
N GLY A 357 3.53 -22.81 -28.59
CA GLY A 357 4.65 -22.69 -29.51
C GLY A 357 4.30 -23.16 -30.93
N THR A 358 3.61 -24.31 -31.04
CA THR A 358 3.17 -24.87 -32.33
C THR A 358 2.13 -23.97 -33.00
N LEU A 359 1.20 -23.39 -32.24
CA LEU A 359 0.23 -22.43 -32.75
C LEU A 359 0.91 -21.15 -33.25
N PHE A 360 1.89 -20.64 -32.52
CA PHE A 360 2.66 -19.48 -32.94
C PHE A 360 3.50 -19.76 -34.18
N ASP A 361 4.13 -20.93 -34.28
CA ASP A 361 4.89 -21.30 -35.48
C ASP A 361 3.99 -21.37 -36.72
N ARG A 362 2.72 -21.79 -36.56
CA ARG A 362 1.75 -21.90 -37.66
C ARG A 362 1.09 -20.57 -38.02
N HIS A 363 0.74 -19.74 -37.04
CA HIS A 363 -0.12 -18.56 -37.24
C HIS A 363 0.53 -17.23 -36.83
N GLY A 364 1.73 -17.24 -36.26
CA GLY A 364 2.37 -16.08 -35.63
C GLY A 364 2.61 -14.90 -36.57
N GLN A 365 2.93 -15.15 -37.85
CA GLN A 365 3.09 -14.08 -38.84
C GLN A 365 1.76 -13.36 -39.12
N ALA A 366 0.69 -14.12 -39.37
CA ALA A 366 -0.64 -13.55 -39.58
C ALA A 366 -1.12 -12.83 -38.31
N LEU A 367 -0.89 -13.43 -37.13
CA LEU A 367 -1.23 -12.81 -35.86
C LEU A 367 -0.55 -11.45 -35.69
N ARG A 368 0.78 -11.37 -35.91
CA ARG A 368 1.53 -10.10 -35.89
C ARG A 368 0.94 -9.06 -36.83
N GLN A 369 0.60 -9.46 -38.05
CA GLN A 369 0.05 -8.55 -39.05
C GLN A 369 -1.33 -8.02 -38.63
N HIS A 370 -2.20 -8.88 -38.11
CA HIS A 370 -3.56 -8.51 -37.72
C HIS A 370 -3.64 -7.74 -36.40
N THR A 371 -2.65 -7.88 -35.52
CA THR A 371 -2.61 -7.16 -34.23
C THR A 371 -1.75 -5.89 -34.28
N LYS A 372 -1.11 -5.58 -35.41
CA LYS A 372 -0.33 -4.35 -35.58
C LYS A 372 -1.26 -3.18 -35.86
N LEU A 373 -1.18 -2.15 -35.02
CA LEU A 373 -1.86 -0.87 -35.26
C LEU A 373 -0.93 0.11 -35.97
N THR A 374 -1.46 0.82 -36.97
CA THR A 374 -0.75 1.90 -37.67
C THR A 374 -0.61 3.11 -36.74
N ASP A 375 0.54 3.78 -36.77
CA ASP A 375 0.86 4.98 -35.96
C ASP A 375 0.77 4.81 -34.42
N ALA A 376 0.74 3.57 -33.93
CA ALA A 376 0.69 3.26 -32.50
C ALA A 376 2.01 2.70 -31.98
N LYS A 377 2.90 3.58 -31.50
CA LYS A 377 4.22 3.20 -30.95
C LYS A 377 4.17 2.12 -29.86
N PHE A 378 3.06 2.02 -29.12
CA PHE A 378 2.86 1.04 -28.04
C PHE A 378 2.61 -0.40 -28.54
N TYR A 379 2.27 -0.60 -29.81
CA TYR A 379 1.98 -1.91 -30.39
C TYR A 379 3.17 -2.54 -31.16
N ASP A 380 4.31 -1.83 -31.26
CA ASP A 380 5.48 -2.28 -32.05
C ASP A 380 6.53 -3.02 -31.19
N SER A 381 6.22 -3.32 -29.92
CA SER A 381 7.11 -4.07 -29.03
C SER A 381 7.18 -5.54 -29.42
N GLY A 382 8.38 -6.12 -29.40
CA GLY A 382 8.72 -7.45 -29.90
C GLY A 382 7.73 -8.55 -29.51
N PHE A 383 6.75 -8.81 -30.38
CA PHE A 383 5.76 -9.87 -30.18
C PHE A 383 6.29 -11.18 -30.75
N ASP A 384 7.12 -11.87 -29.97
CA ASP A 384 7.72 -13.14 -30.34
C ASP A 384 7.03 -14.36 -29.72
N ARG A 385 7.55 -15.54 -30.06
CA ARG A 385 7.02 -16.82 -29.60
C ARG A 385 7.01 -16.92 -28.09
N GLU A 386 8.06 -16.42 -27.43
CA GLU A 386 8.19 -16.49 -25.97
C GLU A 386 7.15 -15.58 -25.31
N ILE A 387 7.07 -14.33 -25.77
CA ILE A 387 6.12 -13.34 -25.26
C ILE A 387 4.67 -13.79 -25.50
N PHE A 388 4.37 -14.34 -26.68
CA PHE A 388 3.06 -14.94 -26.94
C PHE A 388 2.74 -16.06 -25.94
N THR A 389 3.65 -17.02 -25.76
CA THR A 389 3.43 -18.17 -24.88
C THR A 389 3.20 -17.74 -23.43
N ASN A 390 4.02 -16.79 -22.96
CA ASN A 390 3.98 -16.29 -21.59
C ASN A 390 2.69 -15.50 -21.30
N LEU A 391 2.22 -14.70 -22.25
CA LEU A 391 1.08 -13.81 -22.05
C LEU A 391 -0.27 -14.39 -22.50
N TYR A 392 -0.27 -15.44 -23.32
CA TYR A 392 -1.51 -16.05 -23.82
C TYR A 392 -2.49 -16.32 -22.67
N PRO A 393 -3.77 -15.91 -22.77
CA PRO A 393 -4.48 -15.42 -23.97
C PRO A 393 -4.49 -13.91 -24.20
N PHE A 394 -3.58 -13.16 -23.58
CA PHE A 394 -3.43 -11.71 -23.73
C PHE A 394 -2.29 -11.35 -24.67
N LEU A 395 -2.38 -10.16 -25.28
CA LEU A 395 -1.29 -9.54 -26.04
C LEU A 395 -0.51 -8.57 -25.14
N PRO A 396 0.76 -8.26 -25.47
CA PRO A 396 1.58 -7.31 -24.70
C PRO A 396 0.88 -5.97 -24.44
N ALA A 397 0.27 -5.39 -25.48
CA ALA A 397 -0.41 -4.10 -25.42
C ALA A 397 -1.58 -4.08 -24.41
N HIS A 398 -2.21 -5.22 -24.11
CA HIS A 398 -3.31 -5.27 -23.14
C HIS A 398 -2.84 -4.91 -21.73
N PHE A 399 -1.60 -5.26 -21.36
CA PHE A 399 -1.05 -4.88 -20.06
C PHE A 399 -0.80 -3.39 -19.99
N ASP A 400 -0.21 -2.80 -21.02
CA ASP A 400 0.01 -1.37 -21.08
C ASP A 400 -1.33 -0.61 -21.01
N ILE A 401 -2.32 -1.01 -21.81
CA ILE A 401 -3.67 -0.42 -21.79
C ILE A 401 -4.31 -0.54 -20.42
N LEU A 402 -4.28 -1.73 -19.81
CA LEU A 402 -4.84 -1.97 -18.50
C LEU A 402 -4.20 -1.07 -17.44
N LEU A 403 -2.89 -0.91 -17.44
CA LEU A 403 -2.18 -0.07 -16.48
C LEU A 403 -2.53 1.42 -16.65
N HIS A 404 -2.61 1.91 -17.89
CA HIS A 404 -3.04 3.28 -18.16
C HIS A 404 -4.49 3.52 -17.75
N LEU A 405 -5.40 2.58 -18.04
CA LEU A 405 -6.80 2.65 -17.62
C LEU A 405 -6.94 2.67 -16.09
N LEU A 406 -6.26 1.76 -15.39
CA LEU A 406 -6.26 1.74 -13.93
C LEU A 406 -5.69 3.03 -13.33
N GLY A 407 -4.63 3.58 -13.93
CA GLY A 407 -4.10 4.89 -13.54
C GLY A 407 -5.14 6.01 -13.71
N ALA A 408 -5.85 6.05 -14.85
CA ALA A 408 -6.90 7.04 -15.10
C ALA A 408 -8.09 6.90 -14.14
N LEU A 409 -8.52 5.67 -13.85
CA LEU A 409 -9.59 5.38 -12.90
C LEU A 409 -9.19 5.74 -11.46
N ALA A 410 -7.94 5.44 -11.08
CA ALA A 410 -7.41 5.77 -9.76
C ALA A 410 -7.38 7.28 -9.53
N LYS A 411 -7.06 8.08 -10.56
CA LYS A 411 -7.12 9.55 -10.48
C LYS A 411 -8.54 10.08 -10.22
N SER A 412 -9.56 9.47 -10.81
CA SER A 412 -10.96 9.91 -10.66
C SER A 412 -11.56 9.53 -9.31
N THR A 413 -11.27 8.31 -8.83
CA THR A 413 -11.91 7.75 -7.63
C THR A 413 -11.02 7.80 -6.38
N GLY A 414 -9.79 8.30 -6.52
CA GLY A 414 -8.77 8.20 -5.49
C GLY A 414 -8.42 6.76 -5.16
N GLY A 415 -8.38 5.83 -6.12
CA GLY A 415 -8.00 4.44 -5.82
C GLY A 415 -8.98 3.61 -4.98
N ILE A 416 -9.97 4.25 -4.31
CA ILE A 416 -10.81 3.61 -3.29
C ILE A 416 -11.70 2.55 -3.94
N GLY A 417 -11.45 1.29 -3.61
CA GLY A 417 -12.21 0.16 -4.11
C GLY A 417 -11.87 -0.28 -5.54
N LEU A 418 -10.85 0.31 -6.19
CA LEU A 418 -10.34 -0.17 -7.48
C LEU A 418 -9.60 -1.51 -7.35
N ARG A 419 -9.66 -2.33 -8.41
CA ARG A 419 -8.93 -3.62 -8.51
C ARG A 419 -7.50 -3.41 -9.00
N SER A 420 -6.57 -4.19 -8.46
CA SER A 420 -5.20 -4.27 -9.00
C SER A 420 -5.23 -4.92 -10.39
N ALA A 421 -4.21 -4.64 -11.21
CA ALA A 421 -4.10 -5.23 -12.55
C ALA A 421 -4.14 -6.76 -12.51
N ILE A 422 -3.46 -7.37 -11.53
CA ILE A 422 -3.45 -8.83 -11.34
C ILE A 422 -4.87 -9.35 -11.09
N LYS A 423 -5.67 -8.66 -10.25
CA LYS A 423 -7.07 -9.06 -10.00
C LYS A 423 -7.94 -8.88 -11.24
N VAL A 424 -7.78 -7.80 -12.01
CA VAL A 424 -8.53 -7.63 -13.28
C VAL A 424 -8.20 -8.75 -14.27
N ILE A 425 -6.93 -9.13 -14.42
CA ILE A 425 -6.52 -10.25 -15.27
C ILE A 425 -7.11 -11.58 -14.77
N GLN A 426 -7.11 -11.81 -13.46
CA GLN A 426 -7.75 -12.98 -12.87
C GLN A 426 -9.26 -13.02 -13.16
N ASP A 427 -9.96 -11.89 -12.97
CA ASP A 427 -11.41 -11.81 -13.19
C ASP A 427 -11.74 -12.15 -14.65
N ILE A 428 -10.97 -11.63 -15.60
CA ILE A 428 -11.10 -11.98 -17.02
C ILE A 428 -10.94 -13.50 -17.25
N LEU A 429 -9.94 -14.11 -16.60
CA LEU A 429 -9.68 -15.55 -16.73
C LEU A 429 -10.79 -16.41 -16.12
N VAL A 430 -11.30 -16.04 -14.94
CA VAL A 430 -12.08 -16.92 -14.06
C VAL A 430 -13.55 -16.54 -13.97
N GLU A 431 -13.86 -15.26 -13.77
CA GLU A 431 -15.22 -14.78 -13.57
C GLU A 431 -15.88 -14.44 -14.92
N GLY A 432 -15.06 -14.09 -15.92
CA GLY A 432 -15.51 -13.51 -17.17
C GLY A 432 -15.56 -11.99 -17.10
N ALA A 433 -15.95 -11.37 -18.21
CA ALA A 433 -16.04 -9.92 -18.35
C ALA A 433 -17.50 -9.57 -18.70
N GLY A 434 -18.25 -9.06 -17.72
CA GLY A 434 -19.68 -8.79 -17.90
C GLY A 434 -20.51 -10.06 -18.17
N SER A 435 -21.14 -10.14 -19.34
CA SER A 435 -21.91 -11.30 -19.82
C SER A 435 -21.06 -12.36 -20.52
N LEU A 436 -19.76 -12.11 -20.73
CA LEU A 436 -18.87 -13.01 -21.45
C LEU A 436 -18.44 -14.20 -20.57
N LYS A 437 -18.48 -15.40 -21.15
CA LYS A 437 -17.92 -16.63 -20.56
C LYS A 437 -16.46 -16.42 -20.11
N PRO A 438 -16.04 -16.96 -18.95
CA PRO A 438 -14.66 -16.93 -18.48
C PRO A 438 -13.66 -17.29 -19.57
N VAL A 439 -12.57 -16.52 -19.68
CA VAL A 439 -11.59 -16.73 -20.74
C VAL A 439 -10.89 -18.09 -20.60
N ALA A 440 -10.65 -18.57 -19.38
CA ALA A 440 -10.08 -19.90 -19.15
C ALA A 440 -10.96 -21.04 -19.73
N ASP A 441 -12.27 -20.77 -19.91
CA ASP A 441 -13.25 -21.74 -20.40
C ASP A 441 -13.47 -21.65 -21.92
N ARG A 442 -12.77 -20.74 -22.60
CA ARG A 442 -12.76 -20.60 -24.05
C ARG A 442 -11.85 -21.66 -24.68
N GLU A 443 -12.02 -21.88 -25.97
CA GLU A 443 -11.17 -22.78 -26.74
C GLU A 443 -9.78 -22.18 -26.98
N VAL A 444 -8.76 -23.02 -27.01
CA VAL A 444 -7.40 -22.63 -27.41
C VAL A 444 -7.44 -22.04 -28.83
N GLY A 445 -6.78 -20.89 -29.01
CA GLY A 445 -6.85 -20.05 -30.20
C GLY A 445 -7.67 -18.77 -30.00
N TRP A 446 -8.51 -18.70 -28.96
CA TRP A 446 -9.17 -17.46 -28.57
C TRP A 446 -8.16 -16.45 -27.98
N LEU A 447 -8.36 -15.16 -28.26
CA LEU A 447 -7.53 -14.07 -27.75
C LEU A 447 -8.40 -12.99 -27.11
N ALA A 448 -7.93 -12.45 -25.98
CA ALA A 448 -8.54 -11.29 -25.37
C ALA A 448 -8.50 -10.10 -26.32
N THR A 449 -9.44 -9.17 -26.16
CA THR A 449 -9.46 -7.90 -26.91
C THR A 449 -9.63 -6.73 -25.94
N THR A 450 -9.56 -5.52 -26.46
CA THR A 450 -9.88 -4.31 -25.69
C THR A 450 -11.32 -4.31 -25.17
N VAL A 451 -12.26 -4.97 -25.88
CA VAL A 451 -13.64 -5.19 -25.40
C VAL A 451 -13.63 -6.03 -24.13
N THR A 452 -12.84 -7.10 -24.09
CA THR A 452 -12.68 -7.92 -22.88
C THR A 452 -12.18 -7.11 -21.67
N LEU A 453 -11.24 -6.19 -21.89
CA LEU A 453 -10.74 -5.29 -20.84
C LEU A 453 -11.80 -4.28 -20.40
N TYR A 454 -12.53 -3.71 -21.35
CA TYR A 454 -13.62 -2.76 -21.08
C TYR A 454 -14.70 -3.41 -20.22
N ASP A 455 -15.21 -4.56 -20.63
CA ASP A 455 -16.27 -5.29 -19.93
C ASP A 455 -15.82 -5.73 -18.52
N ALA A 456 -14.55 -6.10 -18.37
CA ALA A 456 -14.01 -6.47 -17.07
C ALA A 456 -13.94 -5.28 -16.11
N LEU A 457 -13.73 -4.08 -16.64
CA LEU A 457 -13.63 -2.82 -15.89
C LEU A 457 -14.94 -2.02 -15.87
N ASP A 458 -16.03 -2.51 -16.45
CA ASP A 458 -17.29 -1.75 -16.62
C ASP A 458 -17.77 -1.11 -15.30
N LYS A 459 -17.80 -1.88 -14.22
CA LYS A 459 -18.17 -1.39 -12.88
C LYS A 459 -17.26 -0.27 -12.38
N ASP A 460 -15.96 -0.40 -12.61
CA ASP A 460 -14.96 0.58 -12.21
C ASP A 460 -15.11 1.87 -13.05
N ILE A 461 -15.32 1.74 -14.37
CA ILE A 461 -15.54 2.84 -15.31
C ILE A 461 -16.85 3.57 -14.99
N ARG A 462 -17.95 2.85 -14.75
CA ARG A 462 -19.26 3.42 -14.41
C ARG A 462 -19.22 4.23 -13.12
N ARG A 463 -18.43 3.78 -12.13
CA ARG A 463 -18.24 4.52 -10.88
C ARG A 463 -17.39 5.78 -11.07
N ALA A 464 -16.33 5.70 -11.87
CA ALA A 464 -15.42 6.82 -12.11
C ALA A 464 -16.03 7.90 -13.03
N PHE A 465 -16.79 7.48 -14.05
CA PHE A 465 -17.31 8.34 -15.11
C PHE A 465 -18.79 8.08 -15.39
N PRO A 466 -19.69 8.29 -14.41
CA PRO A 466 -21.11 7.93 -14.53
C PRO A 466 -21.81 8.66 -15.67
N SER A 467 -21.46 9.92 -15.94
CA SER A 467 -22.06 10.72 -17.02
C SER A 467 -21.69 10.20 -18.41
N ILE A 468 -20.42 9.82 -18.61
CA ILE A 468 -19.94 9.26 -19.88
C ILE A 468 -20.58 7.89 -20.11
N HIS A 469 -20.57 7.03 -19.08
CA HIS A 469 -21.18 5.71 -19.15
C HIS A 469 -22.67 5.78 -19.50
N GLN A 470 -23.44 6.62 -18.80
CA GLN A 470 -24.86 6.83 -19.10
C GLN A 470 -25.12 7.41 -20.49
N ALA A 471 -24.21 8.22 -21.04
CA ALA A 471 -24.36 8.74 -22.39
C ALA A 471 -24.22 7.62 -23.43
N VAL A 472 -23.30 6.67 -23.21
CA VAL A 472 -23.14 5.47 -24.03
C VAL A 472 -24.36 4.55 -23.91
N ASP A 473 -24.86 4.29 -22.70
CA ASP A 473 -26.09 3.49 -22.47
C ASP A 473 -27.30 4.05 -23.25
N LYS A 474 -27.41 5.38 -23.37
CA LYS A 474 -28.48 6.04 -24.12
C LYS A 474 -28.39 5.83 -25.63
N VAL A 475 -27.22 5.51 -26.19
CA VAL A 475 -27.06 5.20 -27.62
C VAL A 475 -27.87 3.95 -27.97
N LEU A 476 -27.81 2.92 -27.12
CA LEU A 476 -28.58 1.67 -27.30
C LEU A 476 -30.09 1.93 -27.33
N ILE A 477 -30.57 2.88 -26.52
CA ILE A 477 -31.98 3.26 -26.48
C ILE A 477 -32.37 4.09 -27.71
N ARG A 478 -31.47 4.96 -28.17
CA ARG A 478 -31.75 5.91 -29.25
C ARG A 478 -31.65 5.30 -30.64
N PHE A 479 -30.91 4.20 -30.78
CA PHE A 479 -30.73 3.46 -32.02
C PHE A 479 -31.09 1.98 -31.82
N PRO A 480 -32.37 1.65 -31.55
CA PRO A 480 -32.80 0.28 -31.25
C PRO A 480 -32.69 -0.67 -32.44
N ASP A 481 -32.71 -0.13 -33.67
CA ASP A 481 -32.68 -0.90 -34.91
C ASP A 481 -31.29 -0.94 -35.57
N ASP A 482 -30.28 -0.30 -34.97
CA ASP A 482 -28.92 -0.25 -35.52
C ASP A 482 -28.11 -1.46 -35.02
N GLU A 483 -27.86 -2.42 -35.92
CA GLU A 483 -27.17 -3.68 -35.58
C GLU A 483 -25.78 -3.44 -34.97
N VAL A 484 -25.05 -2.40 -35.41
CA VAL A 484 -23.71 -2.08 -34.90
C VAL A 484 -23.77 -1.55 -33.47
N CYS A 485 -24.80 -0.78 -33.13
CA CYS A 485 -25.00 -0.30 -31.77
C CYS A 485 -25.49 -1.40 -30.84
N GLN A 486 -26.32 -2.34 -31.31
CA GLN A 486 -26.93 -3.38 -30.46
C GLN A 486 -26.02 -4.59 -30.20
N GLY A 487 -25.00 -4.84 -31.02
CA GLY A 487 -23.99 -5.88 -30.80
C GLY A 487 -23.76 -6.77 -32.01
#